data_AF-A0A8E0I7G5-F1
#
_entry.id   AF-A0A8E0I7G5-F1
#
_cell.length_a   1.000
_cell.length_b   1.000
_cell.length_c   1.000
_cell.angle_alpha   90.00
_cell.angle_beta   90.00
_cell.angle_gamma   90.00
#
_symmetry.space_group_name_H-M   'P 1'
#
loop_
_entity.id
_entity.type
_entity.pdbx_description
1 polymer ?
#
loop_
_entity_poly.entity_id
_entity_poly.type
_entity_poly.pdbx_seq_one_letter_code
_entity_poly.pdbx_strand_id
1 'polypeptide(L)'
;MSNQLIVSPITLLLALILVLIALAINLKEDLGMTKDLIIGVVRAVIQLTVVGFVLTYIIKADTVWLTLAMIAVIIFNAAWNAKKRAGTIPNALVTSLLAITTATGLTLVMLVAVKAIRFVPSQIVPICGMIASNVMVAIGLAYRSLNTEFNDLRQQVLERLALGADLKQASQSLIVNAIKTGMAPTIDSAKTVGLVSLPGMMSGLIFAGIDPTKAIMYQIMVTFMLLGATSIGSFIAVYRSYPRFYNARKQLR
;
A
#
# COMPACT_ATOMS: atom_id res chain seq x y z
N MET A 1 11.13 34.40 7.63
CA MET A 1 10.54 33.07 7.87
C MET A 1 11.70 32.07 7.90
N SER A 2 12.15 31.70 9.10
CA SER A 2 13.34 30.87 9.28
C SER A 2 13.11 29.45 8.75
N ASN A 3 14.08 28.94 7.99
CA ASN A 3 14.09 27.59 7.45
C ASN A 3 14.28 26.60 8.62
N GLN A 4 13.19 26.16 9.26
CA GLN A 4 13.20 25.40 10.52
C GLN A 4 13.57 23.91 10.38
N LEU A 5 13.95 23.44 9.20
CA LEU A 5 14.43 22.07 8.99
C LEU A 5 15.96 22.06 8.98
N ILE A 6 16.56 21.61 10.09
CA ILE A 6 18.01 21.39 10.23
C ILE A 6 18.40 20.06 9.54
N VAL A 7 17.98 19.88 8.29
CA VAL A 7 18.33 18.70 7.49
C VAL A 7 19.43 19.11 6.52
N SER A 8 20.64 18.62 6.78
CA SER A 8 21.86 18.85 5.99
C SER A 8 22.31 17.54 5.32
N PRO A 9 23.06 17.59 4.21
CA PRO A 9 23.73 16.40 3.66
C PRO A 9 24.56 15.64 4.72
N ILE A 10 25.15 16.35 5.68
CA ILE A 10 25.92 15.77 6.79
C ILE A 10 25.01 14.98 7.74
N THR A 11 23.83 15.50 8.08
CA THR A 11 22.88 14.78 8.95
C THR A 11 22.33 13.53 8.26
N LEU A 12 22.17 13.56 6.94
CA LEU A 12 21.79 12.37 6.15
C LEU A 12 22.92 11.32 6.15
N LEU A 13 24.18 11.76 6.06
CA LEU A 13 25.34 10.88 6.12
C LEU A 13 25.52 10.25 7.51
N LEU A 14 25.22 11.00 8.57
CA LEU A 14 25.17 10.45 9.93
C LEU A 14 24.00 9.47 10.11
N ALA A 15 22.83 9.72 9.49
CA ALA A 15 21.70 8.78 9.53
C ALA A 15 22.01 7.45 8.81
N LEU A 16 22.92 7.43 7.83
CA LEU A 16 23.42 6.19 7.22
C LEU A 16 24.12 5.27 8.24
N ILE A 17 24.64 5.80 9.34
CA ILE A 17 25.23 4.96 10.41
C ILE A 17 24.17 4.02 11.00
N LEU A 18 22.92 4.46 11.15
CA LEU A 18 21.83 3.58 11.62
C LEU A 18 21.57 2.41 10.66
N VAL A 19 21.69 2.67 9.36
CA VAL A 19 21.59 1.64 8.32
C VAL A 19 22.78 0.67 8.41
N LEU A 20 23.99 1.17 8.67
CA LEU A 20 25.19 0.34 8.88
C LEU A 20 25.05 -0.56 10.11
N ILE A 21 24.47 -0.07 11.20
CA ILE A 21 24.18 -0.88 12.40
C ILE A 21 23.20 -2.01 12.04
N ALA A 22 22.13 -1.71 11.31
CA ALA A 22 21.18 -2.73 10.85
C ALA A 22 21.85 -3.77 9.93
N LEU A 23 22.76 -3.35 9.05
CA LEU A 23 23.57 -4.26 8.23
C LEU A 23 24.50 -5.14 9.07
N ALA A 24 25.15 -4.59 10.09
CA ALA A 24 26.02 -5.34 10.98
C ALA A 24 25.24 -6.42 11.74
N ILE A 25 24.04 -6.11 12.24
CA ILE A 25 23.15 -7.10 12.88
C ILE A 25 22.74 -8.17 11.86
N ASN A 26 22.40 -7.78 10.63
CA ASN A 26 21.99 -8.70 9.59
C ASN A 26 23.08 -9.72 9.21
N LEU A 27 24.33 -9.26 9.14
CA LEU A 27 25.50 -10.10 8.88
C LEU A 27 25.84 -11.00 10.07
N LYS A 28 25.68 -10.49 11.29
CA LYS A 28 25.97 -11.25 12.51
C LYS A 28 24.97 -12.38 12.75
N GLU A 29 23.69 -12.11 12.53
CA GLU A 29 22.59 -13.08 12.74
C GLU A 29 22.26 -13.89 11.47
N ASP A 30 23.07 -13.76 10.41
CA ASP A 30 22.94 -14.42 9.10
C ASP A 30 21.50 -14.45 8.57
N LEU A 31 20.83 -13.30 8.64
CA LEU A 31 19.42 -13.18 8.26
C LEU A 31 19.20 -13.31 6.74
N GLY A 32 20.26 -13.36 5.94
CA GLY A 32 20.20 -13.49 4.47
C GLY A 32 19.64 -12.27 3.73
N MET A 33 19.32 -11.16 4.41
CA MET A 33 18.68 -9.98 3.81
C MET A 33 19.67 -8.85 3.46
N THR A 34 20.98 -9.07 3.58
CA THR A 34 21.98 -8.00 3.42
C THR A 34 21.90 -7.35 2.03
N LYS A 35 21.80 -8.17 0.98
CA LYS A 35 21.67 -7.66 -0.41
C LYS A 35 20.39 -6.87 -0.60
N ASP A 36 19.27 -7.35 -0.07
CA ASP A 36 17.97 -6.67 -0.17
C ASP A 36 17.98 -5.33 0.58
N LEU A 37 18.66 -5.26 1.72
CA LEU A 37 18.80 -4.04 2.51
C LEU A 37 19.63 -2.99 1.76
N ILE A 38 20.82 -3.36 1.24
CA ILE A 38 21.69 -2.46 0.48
C ILE A 38 20.99 -1.96 -0.79
N ILE A 39 20.44 -2.89 -1.58
CA ILE A 39 19.71 -2.54 -2.82
C ILE A 39 18.51 -1.66 -2.49
N GLY A 40 17.79 -1.95 -1.40
CA GLY A 40 16.65 -1.16 -0.93
C GLY A 40 17.02 0.28 -0.60
N VAL A 41 18.12 0.50 0.14
CA VAL A 41 18.59 1.83 0.54
C VAL A 41 19.05 2.64 -0.67
N VAL A 42 19.91 2.06 -1.52
CA VAL A 42 20.40 2.75 -2.73
C VAL A 42 19.23 3.12 -3.65
N ARG A 43 18.30 2.18 -3.85
CA ARG A 43 17.09 2.41 -4.65
C ARG A 43 16.22 3.52 -4.03
N ALA A 44 16.02 3.52 -2.71
CA ALA A 44 15.22 4.54 -2.04
C ALA A 44 15.80 5.94 -2.22
N VAL A 45 17.12 6.11 -2.06
CA VAL A 45 17.79 7.40 -2.28
C VAL A 45 17.57 7.88 -3.71
N ILE A 46 17.90 7.05 -4.71
CA ILE A 46 17.74 7.40 -6.13
C ILE A 46 16.28 7.72 -6.46
N GLN A 47 15.33 6.88 -6.01
CA GLN A 47 13.92 7.06 -6.30
C GLN A 47 13.35 8.33 -5.67
N LEU A 48 13.67 8.62 -4.40
CA LEU A 48 13.20 9.83 -3.73
C LEU A 48 13.75 11.09 -4.39
N THR A 49 15.04 11.09 -4.78
CA THR A 49 15.64 12.20 -5.52
C THR A 49 14.95 12.42 -6.87
N VAL A 50 14.77 11.37 -7.67
CA VAL A 50 14.11 11.45 -8.98
C VAL A 50 12.67 11.92 -8.84
N VAL A 51 11.89 11.33 -7.91
CA VAL A 51 10.49 11.71 -7.68
C VAL A 51 10.38 13.16 -7.21
N GLY A 52 11.32 13.65 -6.38
CA GLY A 52 11.36 15.05 -5.97
C GLY A 52 11.52 16.02 -7.15
N PHE A 53 12.42 15.71 -8.09
CA PHE A 53 12.58 16.51 -9.32
C PHE A 53 11.34 16.45 -10.22
N VAL A 54 10.80 15.25 -10.46
CA VAL A 54 9.60 15.05 -11.27
C VAL A 54 8.41 15.80 -10.69
N LEU A 55 8.20 15.72 -9.38
CA LEU A 55 7.08 16.38 -8.71
C LEU A 55 7.21 17.91 -8.80
N THR A 56 8.43 18.46 -8.71
CA THR A 56 8.68 19.89 -8.90
C THR A 56 8.25 20.37 -10.28
N TYR A 57 8.54 19.58 -11.32
CA TYR A 57 8.13 19.90 -12.69
C TYR A 57 6.61 19.78 -12.89
N ILE A 58 6.01 18.71 -12.39
CA ILE A 58 4.57 18.47 -12.51
C ILE A 58 3.76 19.56 -11.80
N ILE A 59 4.18 19.96 -10.59
CA ILE A 59 3.51 21.03 -9.84
C ILE A 59 3.62 22.36 -10.58
N LYS A 60 4.77 22.67 -11.20
CA LYS A 60 4.95 23.90 -11.98
C LYS A 60 4.14 23.92 -13.28
N ALA A 61 4.01 22.76 -13.93
CA ALA A 61 3.32 22.65 -15.21
C ALA A 61 1.78 22.70 -15.08
N ASP A 62 1.25 22.43 -13.88
CA ASP A 62 -0.18 22.47 -13.50
C ASP A 62 -1.16 21.92 -14.56
N THR A 63 -0.75 20.83 -15.21
CA THR A 63 -1.47 20.23 -16.34
C THR A 63 -2.14 18.94 -15.92
N VAL A 64 -3.43 18.83 -16.23
CA VAL A 64 -4.27 17.67 -15.88
C VAL A 64 -3.70 16.37 -16.47
N TRP A 65 -3.24 16.41 -17.72
CA TRP A 65 -2.69 15.23 -18.40
C TRP A 65 -1.43 14.69 -17.72
N LEU A 66 -0.49 15.56 -17.31
CA LEU A 66 0.71 15.14 -16.58
C LEU A 66 0.36 14.56 -15.20
N THR A 67 -0.63 15.13 -14.53
CA THR A 67 -1.13 14.63 -13.25
C THR A 67 -1.72 13.22 -13.39
N LEU A 68 -2.56 13.00 -14.40
CA LEU A 68 -3.14 11.69 -14.70
C LEU A 68 -2.09 10.66 -15.10
N ALA A 69 -1.10 11.06 -15.92
CA ALA A 69 0.02 10.20 -16.28
C ALA A 69 0.80 9.75 -15.03
N MET A 70 1.04 10.66 -14.09
CA MET A 70 1.74 10.33 -12.85
C MET A 70 0.92 9.41 -11.95
N ILE A 71 -0.38 9.63 -11.83
CA ILE A 71 -1.30 8.71 -11.14
C ILE A 71 -1.22 7.30 -11.76
N ALA A 72 -1.24 7.20 -13.09
CA ALA A 72 -1.13 5.92 -13.79
C ALA A 72 0.21 5.22 -13.48
N VAL A 73 1.33 5.95 -13.47
CA VAL A 73 2.65 5.41 -13.10
C VAL A 73 2.68 4.90 -11.65
N ILE A 74 2.06 5.62 -10.70
CA ILE A 74 1.93 5.18 -9.31
C ILE A 74 1.13 3.89 -9.23
N ILE A 75 -0.06 3.85 -9.82
CA ILE A 75 -0.97 2.70 -9.78
C ILE A 75 -0.30 1.47 -10.42
N PHE A 76 0.36 1.65 -11.56
CA PHE A 76 1.06 0.56 -12.25
C PHE A 76 2.20 0.01 -11.39
N ASN A 77 3.05 0.87 -10.81
CA ASN A 77 4.14 0.44 -9.93
C ASN A 77 3.61 -0.25 -8.67
N ALA A 78 2.54 0.27 -8.08
CA ALA A 78 1.87 -0.33 -6.93
C ALA A 78 1.36 -1.75 -7.28
N ALA A 79 0.67 -1.91 -8.41
CA ALA A 79 0.18 -3.20 -8.89
C ALA A 79 1.34 -4.18 -9.21
N TRP A 80 2.43 -3.70 -9.80
CA TRP A 80 3.61 -4.51 -10.09
C TRP A 80 4.27 -5.04 -8.81
N ASN A 81 4.39 -4.20 -7.78
CA ASN A 81 4.95 -4.61 -6.50
C ASN A 81 4.00 -5.54 -5.73
N ALA A 82 2.68 -5.33 -5.80
CA ALA A 82 1.70 -6.26 -5.24
C ALA A 82 1.78 -7.64 -5.91
N LYS A 83 1.91 -7.69 -7.24
CA LYS A 83 2.11 -8.94 -8.01
C LYS A 83 3.30 -9.75 -7.50
N LYS A 84 4.41 -9.13 -7.13
CA LYS A 84 5.59 -9.85 -6.61
C LYS A 84 5.29 -10.63 -5.32
N ARG A 85 4.29 -10.19 -4.55
CA ARG A 85 3.83 -10.86 -3.32
C ARG A 85 2.77 -11.93 -3.60
N ALA A 86 2.29 -12.04 -4.83
CA ALA A 86 1.20 -12.94 -5.20
C ALA A 86 1.62 -14.40 -5.40
N GLY A 87 2.92 -14.70 -5.46
CA GLY A 87 3.42 -16.06 -5.61
C GLY A 87 2.87 -16.74 -6.87
N THR A 88 2.13 -17.83 -6.68
CA THR A 88 1.58 -18.70 -7.74
C THR A 88 0.25 -18.24 -8.31
N ILE A 89 -0.35 -17.15 -7.80
CA ILE A 89 -1.65 -16.66 -8.27
C ILE A 89 -1.53 -16.19 -9.73
N PRO A 90 -2.20 -16.83 -10.70
CA PRO A 90 -2.09 -16.45 -12.10
C PRO A 90 -2.78 -15.11 -12.33
N ASN A 91 -2.31 -14.31 -13.29
CA ASN A 91 -2.85 -12.99 -13.64
C ASN A 91 -2.96 -12.01 -12.44
N ALA A 92 -2.08 -12.14 -11.44
CA ALA A 92 -2.09 -11.28 -10.26
C ALA A 92 -1.86 -9.80 -10.58
N LEU A 93 -1.14 -9.48 -11.66
CA LEU A 93 -0.94 -8.09 -12.10
C LEU A 93 -2.26 -7.44 -12.51
N VAL A 94 -3.06 -8.11 -13.34
CA VAL A 94 -4.34 -7.58 -13.82
C VAL A 94 -5.32 -7.43 -12.65
N THR A 95 -5.34 -8.40 -11.73
CA THR A 95 -6.17 -8.31 -10.53
C THR A 95 -5.73 -7.17 -9.61
N SER A 96 -4.41 -7.01 -9.40
CA SER A 96 -3.87 -5.92 -8.57
C SER A 96 -4.13 -4.56 -9.20
N LEU A 97 -3.99 -4.45 -10.52
CA LEU A 97 -4.24 -3.22 -11.27
C LEU A 97 -5.70 -2.81 -11.13
N LEU A 98 -6.64 -3.74 -11.33
CA LEU A 98 -8.07 -3.48 -11.16
C LEU A 98 -8.37 -3.08 -9.70
N ALA A 99 -7.89 -3.84 -8.72
CA ALA A 99 -8.15 -3.56 -7.31
C ALA A 99 -7.60 -2.18 -6.86
N ILE A 100 -6.35 -1.86 -7.21
CA ILE A 100 -5.72 -0.58 -6.85
C ILE A 100 -6.36 0.58 -7.60
N THR A 101 -6.67 0.42 -8.89
CA THR A 101 -7.33 1.46 -9.69
C THR A 101 -8.73 1.75 -9.16
N THR A 102 -9.52 0.71 -8.89
CA THR A 102 -10.88 0.89 -8.37
C THR A 102 -10.86 1.50 -6.97
N ALA A 103 -10.02 1.01 -6.06
CA ALA A 103 -9.92 1.55 -4.71
C ALA A 103 -9.42 3.01 -4.72
N THR A 104 -8.28 3.26 -5.38
CA THR A 104 -7.67 4.60 -5.42
C THR A 104 -8.54 5.60 -6.18
N GLY A 105 -9.07 5.19 -7.34
CA GLY A 105 -9.94 6.02 -8.17
C GLY A 105 -11.23 6.39 -7.46
N LEU A 106 -11.93 5.42 -6.86
CA LEU A 106 -13.17 5.69 -6.12
C LEU A 106 -12.91 6.64 -4.94
N THR A 107 -11.84 6.41 -4.18
CA THR A 107 -11.49 7.29 -3.05
C THR A 107 -11.16 8.70 -3.53
N LEU A 108 -10.35 8.87 -4.58
CA LEU A 108 -10.01 10.19 -5.11
C LEU A 108 -11.24 10.92 -5.66
N VAL A 109 -12.10 10.23 -6.43
CA VAL A 109 -13.33 10.81 -6.97
C VAL A 109 -14.24 11.29 -5.85
N MET A 110 -14.42 10.49 -4.79
CA MET A 110 -15.22 10.89 -3.62
C MET A 110 -14.65 12.14 -2.93
N LEU A 111 -13.33 12.20 -2.71
CA LEU A 111 -12.70 13.34 -2.04
C LEU A 111 -12.81 14.64 -2.86
N VAL A 112 -12.69 14.54 -4.19
CA VAL A 112 -12.87 15.68 -5.10
C VAL A 112 -14.34 16.10 -5.15
N ALA A 113 -15.27 15.14 -5.21
CA ALA A 113 -16.72 15.41 -5.28
C ALA A 113 -17.24 16.15 -4.03
N VAL A 114 -16.76 15.75 -2.84
CA VAL A 114 -17.10 16.40 -1.56
C VAL A 114 -16.30 17.69 -1.34
N LYS A 115 -15.45 18.10 -2.31
CA LYS A 115 -14.57 19.28 -2.25
C LYS A 115 -13.61 19.28 -1.07
N ALA A 116 -13.28 18.10 -0.54
CA ALA A 116 -12.31 17.94 0.52
C ALA A 116 -10.87 18.16 0.01
N ILE A 117 -10.62 17.84 -1.26
CA ILE A 117 -9.35 18.10 -1.94
C ILE A 117 -9.61 18.81 -3.28
N ARG A 118 -8.69 19.68 -3.67
CA ARG A 118 -8.71 20.31 -4.99
C ARG A 118 -8.00 19.42 -5.99
N PHE A 119 -8.48 19.42 -7.24
CA PHE A 119 -7.83 18.70 -8.33
C PHE A 119 -6.59 19.46 -8.81
N VAL A 120 -5.57 19.52 -7.96
CA VAL A 120 -4.27 20.14 -8.23
C VAL A 120 -3.16 19.11 -8.01
N PRO A 121 -2.08 19.14 -8.81
CA PRO A 121 -1.04 18.11 -8.75
C PRO A 121 -0.39 17.99 -7.36
N SER A 122 -0.23 19.11 -6.65
CA SER A 122 0.37 19.16 -5.31
C SER A 122 -0.43 18.43 -4.22
N GLN A 123 -1.75 18.25 -4.41
CA GLN A 123 -2.60 17.51 -3.48
C GLN A 123 -2.85 16.09 -3.97
N ILE A 124 -3.21 15.92 -5.25
CA ILE A 124 -3.63 14.62 -5.77
C ILE A 124 -2.50 13.61 -5.86
N VAL A 125 -1.32 14.01 -6.34
CA VAL A 125 -0.22 13.06 -6.55
C VAL A 125 0.23 12.42 -5.23
N PRO A 126 0.48 13.19 -4.14
CA PRO A 126 0.82 12.60 -2.84
C PRO A 126 -0.31 11.72 -2.26
N ILE A 127 -1.57 12.16 -2.35
CA ILE A 127 -2.71 11.39 -1.82
C ILE A 127 -2.89 10.08 -2.59
N CYS A 128 -2.81 10.13 -3.92
CA CYS A 128 -2.81 8.95 -4.76
C CYS A 128 -1.68 7.98 -4.37
N GLY A 129 -0.46 8.50 -4.17
CA GLY A 129 0.69 7.70 -3.73
C GLY A 129 0.43 7.00 -2.39
N MET A 130 -0.11 7.71 -1.41
CA MET A 130 -0.45 7.15 -0.10
C MET A 130 -1.53 6.08 -0.18
N ILE A 131 -2.63 6.34 -0.91
CA ILE A 131 -3.72 5.37 -1.06
C ILE A 131 -3.22 4.12 -1.80
N ALA A 132 -2.59 4.29 -2.96
CA ALA A 132 -2.11 3.17 -3.78
C ALA A 132 -1.07 2.32 -3.03
N SER A 133 -0.18 2.94 -2.24
CA SER A 133 0.81 2.23 -1.42
C SER A 133 0.16 1.39 -0.31
N ASN A 134 -0.82 1.95 0.43
CA ASN A 134 -1.53 1.22 1.46
C ASN A 134 -2.33 0.05 0.88
N VAL A 135 -3.02 0.27 -0.24
CA VAL A 135 -3.77 -0.78 -0.94
C VAL A 135 -2.84 -1.87 -1.47
N MET A 136 -1.67 -1.51 -2.03
CA MET A 136 -0.64 -2.46 -2.46
C MET A 136 -0.16 -3.34 -1.31
N VAL A 137 0.12 -2.76 -0.14
CA VAL A 137 0.57 -3.53 1.04
C VAL A 137 -0.53 -4.49 1.49
N ALA A 138 -1.77 -4.01 1.59
CA ALA A 138 -2.92 -4.81 2.02
C ALA A 138 -3.19 -5.99 1.07
N ILE A 139 -3.24 -5.74 -0.24
CA ILE A 139 -3.40 -6.77 -1.26
C ILE A 139 -2.24 -7.78 -1.22
N GLY A 140 -1.01 -7.30 -1.10
CA GLY A 140 0.17 -8.17 -1.06
C GLY A 140 0.16 -9.12 0.15
N LEU A 141 -0.28 -8.64 1.32
CA LEU A 141 -0.46 -9.48 2.51
C LEU A 141 -1.63 -10.44 2.34
N ALA A 142 -2.75 -9.99 1.78
CA ALA A 142 -3.90 -10.84 1.50
C ALA A 142 -3.55 -11.98 0.52
N TYR A 143 -2.76 -11.70 -0.53
CA TYR A 143 -2.28 -12.73 -1.44
C TYR A 143 -1.36 -13.74 -0.76
N ARG A 144 -0.43 -13.27 0.09
CA ARG A 144 0.44 -14.17 0.84
C ARG A 144 -0.39 -15.08 1.75
N SER A 145 -1.35 -14.50 2.48
CA SER A 145 -2.27 -15.26 3.32
C SER A 145 -3.08 -16.27 2.51
N LEU A 146 -3.67 -15.89 1.36
CA LEU A 146 -4.37 -16.85 0.49
C LEU A 146 -3.48 -18.03 0.09
N ASN A 147 -2.25 -17.78 -0.38
CA ASN A 147 -1.35 -18.85 -0.79
C ASN A 147 -1.03 -19.80 0.37
N THR A 148 -0.78 -19.26 1.56
CA THR A 148 -0.52 -20.06 2.77
C THR A 148 -1.76 -20.86 3.16
N GLU A 149 -2.92 -20.22 3.29
CA GLU A 149 -4.17 -20.85 3.71
C GLU A 149 -4.64 -21.95 2.74
N PHE A 150 -4.51 -21.75 1.42
CA PHE A 150 -4.86 -22.77 0.43
C PHE A 150 -3.89 -23.95 0.39
N ASN A 151 -2.62 -23.75 0.76
CA ASN A 151 -1.66 -24.84 0.90
C ASN A 151 -1.90 -25.61 2.20
N ASP A 152 -2.03 -24.91 3.31
CA ASP A 152 -2.11 -25.52 4.65
C ASP A 152 -3.47 -26.21 4.87
N LEU A 153 -4.56 -25.61 4.40
CA LEU A 153 -5.93 -26.13 4.57
C LEU A 153 -6.43 -26.89 3.35
N ARG A 154 -5.54 -27.31 2.45
CA ARG A 154 -5.87 -28.00 1.20
C ARG A 154 -6.83 -29.17 1.41
N GLN A 155 -6.53 -30.02 2.40
CA GLN A 155 -7.33 -31.20 2.72
C GLN A 155 -8.76 -30.83 3.17
N GLN A 156 -8.91 -29.85 4.07
CA GLN A 156 -10.22 -29.40 4.54
C GLN A 156 -11.07 -28.80 3.42
N VAL A 157 -10.44 -28.07 2.49
CA VAL A 157 -11.14 -27.52 1.31
C VAL A 157 -11.66 -28.65 0.42
N LEU A 158 -10.87 -29.70 0.19
CA LEU A 158 -11.28 -30.86 -0.59
C LEU A 158 -12.40 -31.66 0.09
N GLU A 159 -12.35 -31.81 1.42
CA GLU A 159 -13.42 -32.46 2.20
C GLU A 159 -14.75 -31.73 2.05
N ARG A 160 -14.75 -30.39 2.17
CA ARG A 160 -15.95 -29.57 1.97
C ARG A 160 -16.51 -29.74 0.55
N LEU A 161 -15.64 -29.76 -0.46
CA LEU A 161 -16.06 -29.98 -1.85
C LEU A 161 -16.63 -31.38 -2.07
N ALA A 162 -16.04 -32.41 -1.44
CA ALA A 162 -16.53 -33.79 -1.50
C ALA A 162 -17.91 -33.95 -0.85
N LEU A 163 -18.20 -33.16 0.20
CA LEU A 163 -19.52 -33.07 0.84
C LEU A 163 -20.52 -32.20 0.05
N GLY A 164 -20.16 -31.71 -1.14
CA GLY A 164 -21.05 -30.97 -2.04
C GLY A 164 -21.06 -29.45 -1.83
N ALA A 165 -20.15 -28.89 -1.03
CA ALA A 165 -20.03 -27.44 -0.89
C ALA A 165 -19.64 -26.78 -2.23
N ASP A 166 -20.12 -25.57 -2.49
CA ASP A 166 -19.64 -24.78 -3.62
C ASP A 166 -18.24 -24.20 -3.35
N LEU A 167 -17.60 -23.63 -4.40
CA LEU A 167 -16.24 -23.08 -4.29
C LEU A 167 -16.15 -21.97 -3.22
N LYS A 168 -17.21 -21.16 -3.11
CA LYS A 168 -17.26 -20.02 -2.19
C LYS A 168 -17.38 -20.51 -0.76
N GLN A 169 -18.28 -21.45 -0.48
CA GLN A 169 -18.49 -22.09 0.82
C GLN A 169 -17.23 -22.81 1.27
N ALA A 170 -16.58 -23.58 0.39
CA ALA A 170 -15.35 -24.29 0.71
C ALA A 170 -14.19 -23.32 1.07
N SER A 171 -14.14 -22.16 0.41
CA SER A 171 -13.10 -21.13 0.58
C SER A 171 -13.46 -20.02 1.57
N GLN A 172 -14.67 -19.97 2.12
CA GLN A 172 -15.18 -18.76 2.78
C GLN A 172 -14.31 -18.33 3.97
N SER A 173 -13.88 -19.28 4.79
CA SER A 173 -12.99 -18.99 5.93
C SER A 173 -11.61 -18.47 5.47
N LEU A 174 -11.05 -19.07 4.41
CA LEU A 174 -9.77 -18.66 3.83
C LEU A 174 -9.85 -17.24 3.25
N ILE A 175 -10.94 -16.92 2.53
CA ILE A 175 -11.22 -15.60 1.97
C ILE A 175 -11.28 -14.54 3.08
N VAL A 176 -12.04 -14.82 4.15
CA VAL A 176 -12.20 -13.90 5.28
C VAL A 176 -10.88 -13.68 6.00
N ASN A 177 -10.11 -14.75 6.26
CA ASN A 177 -8.81 -14.65 6.90
C ASN A 177 -7.84 -13.82 6.06
N ALA A 178 -7.76 -14.06 4.76
CA ALA A 178 -6.88 -13.29 3.88
C ALA A 178 -7.22 -11.79 3.84
N ILE A 179 -8.51 -11.44 3.79
CA ILE A 179 -8.94 -10.03 3.86
C ILE A 179 -8.56 -9.42 5.22
N LYS A 180 -8.81 -10.12 6.32
CA LYS A 180 -8.42 -9.67 7.68
C LYS A 180 -6.91 -9.44 7.79
N THR A 181 -6.09 -10.38 7.30
CA THR A 181 -4.63 -10.27 7.30
C THR A 181 -4.16 -9.08 6.46
N GLY A 182 -4.79 -8.84 5.30
CA GLY A 182 -4.47 -7.69 4.46
C GLY A 182 -4.80 -6.36 5.12
N MET A 183 -5.93 -6.28 5.82
CA MET A 183 -6.41 -5.04 6.44
C MET A 183 -5.79 -4.75 7.82
N ALA A 184 -5.22 -5.75 8.48
CA ALA A 184 -4.69 -5.63 9.84
C ALA A 184 -3.76 -4.41 10.04
N PRO A 185 -2.75 -4.15 9.18
CA PRO A 185 -1.85 -3.02 9.38
C PRO A 185 -2.56 -1.66 9.34
N THR A 186 -3.57 -1.50 8.46
CA THR A 186 -4.33 -0.24 8.36
C THR A 186 -5.24 -0.05 9.57
N ILE A 187 -5.86 -1.12 10.06
CA ILE A 187 -6.68 -1.09 11.27
C ILE A 187 -5.82 -0.77 12.49
N ASP A 188 -4.65 -1.41 12.63
CA ASP A 188 -3.78 -1.21 13.78
C ASP A 188 -3.12 0.19 13.76
N SER A 189 -2.78 0.69 12.57
CA SER A 189 -2.37 2.09 12.40
C SER A 189 -3.49 3.06 12.81
N ALA A 190 -4.75 2.79 12.44
CA ALA A 190 -5.89 3.63 12.82
C ALA A 190 -6.18 3.61 14.33
N LYS A 191 -5.91 2.51 15.04
CA LYS A 191 -6.05 2.43 16.51
C LYS A 191 -4.98 3.24 17.25
N THR A 192 -3.81 3.41 16.65
CA THR A 192 -2.63 4.01 17.30
C THR A 192 -2.39 5.47 16.91
N VAL A 193 -3.06 5.94 15.86
CA VAL A 193 -2.95 7.32 15.38
C VAL A 193 -3.43 8.30 16.45
N GLY A 194 -2.61 9.32 16.74
CA GLY A 194 -2.91 10.35 17.74
C GLY A 194 -2.58 9.98 19.20
N LEU A 195 -2.37 8.69 19.53
CA LEU A 195 -1.93 8.26 20.86
C LEU A 195 -0.45 7.87 20.90
N VAL A 196 -0.03 7.00 19.97
CA VAL A 196 1.35 6.45 19.92
C VAL A 196 2.14 7.07 18.77
N SER A 197 1.47 7.34 17.65
CA SER A 197 2.10 7.95 16.48
C SER A 197 1.36 9.22 16.07
N LEU A 198 2.10 10.31 15.95
CA LEU A 198 1.65 11.53 15.27
C LEU A 198 2.01 11.40 13.79
N PRO A 199 1.03 11.41 12.87
CA PRO A 199 1.30 11.27 11.45
C PRO A 199 2.19 12.40 10.92
N GLY A 200 3.21 12.05 10.15
CA GLY A 200 4.17 13.02 9.62
C GLY A 200 3.52 14.12 8.76
N MET A 201 2.45 13.80 8.03
CA MET A 201 1.68 14.81 7.26
C MET A 201 0.98 15.80 8.18
N MET A 202 0.40 15.36 9.30
CA MET A 202 -0.23 16.23 10.29
C MET A 202 0.80 17.17 10.92
N SER A 203 1.94 16.64 11.38
CA SER A 203 3.05 17.45 11.90
C SER A 203 3.59 18.42 10.84
N GLY A 204 3.70 17.99 9.58
CA GLY A 204 4.13 18.83 8.46
C GLY A 204 3.19 20.01 8.19
N LEU A 205 1.88 19.81 8.24
CA LEU A 205 0.90 20.89 8.11
C LEU A 205 1.00 21.89 9.27
N ILE A 206 1.21 21.39 10.50
CA ILE A 206 1.40 22.23 11.68
C ILE A 206 2.68 23.06 11.55
N PHE A 207 3.80 22.46 11.12
CA PHE A 207 5.06 23.19 10.87
C PHE A 207 4.94 24.19 9.72
N ALA A 208 4.05 23.95 8.76
CA ALA A 208 3.72 24.90 7.70
C ALA A 208 2.81 26.05 8.16
N GLY A 209 2.45 26.11 9.46
CA GLY A 209 1.64 27.17 10.04
C GLY A 209 0.13 26.99 9.84
N ILE A 210 -0.32 25.81 9.40
CA ILE A 210 -1.75 25.49 9.33
C ILE A 210 -2.28 25.26 10.75
N ASP A 211 -3.47 25.77 11.01
CA ASP A 211 -4.14 25.60 12.30
C ASP A 211 -4.21 24.10 12.70
N PRO A 212 -3.77 23.74 13.92
CA PRO A 212 -3.75 22.34 14.37
C PRO A 212 -5.09 21.64 14.28
N THR A 213 -6.22 22.34 14.49
CA THR A 213 -7.55 21.73 14.40
C THR A 213 -7.87 21.29 12.98
N LYS A 214 -7.49 22.10 11.98
CA LYS A 214 -7.64 21.73 10.56
C LYS A 214 -6.72 20.58 10.17
N ALA A 215 -5.48 20.56 10.66
CA ALA A 215 -4.55 19.47 10.44
C ALA A 215 -5.08 18.14 11.00
N ILE A 216 -5.69 18.16 12.19
CA ILE A 216 -6.35 17.00 12.82
C ILE A 216 -7.52 16.51 11.97
N MET A 217 -8.44 17.41 11.58
CA MET A 217 -9.59 17.04 10.74
C MET A 217 -9.15 16.40 9.42
N TYR A 218 -8.11 16.94 8.80
CA TYR A 218 -7.52 16.37 7.58
C TYR A 218 -6.94 14.98 7.82
N GLN A 219 -6.25 14.78 8.95
CA GLN A 219 -5.67 13.48 9.30
C GLN A 219 -6.74 12.42 9.61
N ILE A 220 -7.84 12.80 10.27
CA ILE A 220 -8.99 11.90 10.50
C ILE A 220 -9.55 11.45 9.15
N MET A 221 -9.78 12.39 8.23
CA MET A 221 -10.25 12.09 6.87
C MET A 221 -9.30 11.12 6.13
N VAL A 222 -7.99 11.39 6.17
CA VAL A 222 -6.95 10.53 5.58
C VAL A 222 -6.97 9.14 6.21
N THR A 223 -7.23 9.02 7.50
CA THR A 223 -7.26 7.71 8.17
C THR A 223 -8.47 6.89 7.71
N PHE A 224 -9.66 7.51 7.62
CA PHE A 224 -10.87 6.86 7.15
C PHE A 224 -10.83 6.49 5.67
N MET A 225 -10.28 7.37 4.82
CA MET A 225 -10.15 7.07 3.39
C MET A 225 -9.20 5.88 3.15
N LEU A 226 -8.12 5.77 3.93
CA LEU A 226 -7.18 4.65 3.83
C LEU A 226 -7.82 3.35 4.26
N LEU A 227 -8.58 3.34 5.37
CA LEU A 227 -9.35 2.17 5.80
C LEU A 227 -10.35 1.71 4.73
N GLY A 228 -11.08 2.65 4.13
CA GLY A 228 -12.03 2.36 3.05
C GLY A 228 -11.34 1.80 1.82
N ALA A 229 -10.28 2.46 1.35
CA ALA A 229 -9.54 2.05 0.16
C ALA A 229 -8.88 0.67 0.32
N THR A 230 -8.25 0.39 1.47
CA THR A 230 -7.60 -0.92 1.71
C THR A 230 -8.63 -2.03 1.85
N SER A 231 -9.80 -1.74 2.44
CA SER A 231 -10.93 -2.68 2.48
C SER A 231 -11.40 -3.05 1.07
N ILE A 232 -11.71 -2.05 0.24
CA ILE A 232 -12.18 -2.24 -1.14
C ILE A 232 -11.13 -2.99 -1.97
N GLY A 233 -9.87 -2.57 -1.89
CA GLY A 233 -8.77 -3.18 -2.62
C GLY A 233 -8.55 -4.63 -2.22
N SER A 234 -8.53 -4.93 -0.91
CA SER A 234 -8.38 -6.31 -0.40
C SER A 234 -9.54 -7.19 -0.83
N PHE A 235 -10.77 -6.68 -0.74
CA PHE A 235 -11.98 -7.40 -1.17
C PHE A 235 -11.90 -7.75 -2.66
N ILE A 236 -11.68 -6.77 -3.54
CA ILE A 236 -11.61 -6.99 -4.99
C ILE A 236 -10.48 -7.98 -5.32
N ALA A 237 -9.31 -7.79 -4.71
CA ALA A 237 -8.15 -8.63 -4.98
C ALA A 237 -8.39 -10.09 -4.56
N VAL A 238 -8.93 -10.33 -3.37
CA VAL A 238 -9.19 -11.68 -2.87
C VAL A 238 -10.31 -12.37 -3.64
N TYR A 239 -11.45 -11.69 -3.83
CA TYR A 239 -12.61 -12.28 -4.53
C TYR A 239 -12.32 -12.63 -6.00
N ARG A 240 -11.39 -11.91 -6.65
CA ARG A 240 -10.98 -12.21 -8.02
C ARG A 240 -9.82 -13.21 -8.11
N SER A 241 -9.07 -13.41 -7.02
CA SER A 241 -7.95 -14.34 -6.97
C SER A 241 -8.33 -15.74 -6.47
N TYR A 242 -9.23 -15.89 -5.49
CA TYR A 242 -9.57 -17.20 -4.92
C TYR A 242 -10.04 -18.24 -5.96
N PRO A 243 -10.82 -17.91 -7.03
CA PRO A 243 -11.26 -18.93 -7.98
C PRO A 243 -10.10 -19.52 -8.78
N ARG A 244 -8.97 -18.80 -8.85
CA ARG A 244 -7.81 -19.20 -9.64
C ARG A 244 -6.98 -20.31 -9.00
N PHE A 245 -7.24 -20.62 -7.73
CA PHE A 245 -6.71 -21.80 -7.05
C PHE A 245 -7.40 -23.08 -7.51
N TYR A 246 -8.55 -22.98 -8.19
CA TYR A 246 -9.30 -24.11 -8.72
C TYR A 246 -9.10 -24.27 -10.23
N ASN A 247 -9.19 -25.52 -10.71
CA ASN A 247 -9.32 -25.83 -12.13
C ASN A 247 -10.80 -25.92 -12.55
N ALA A 248 -11.06 -26.15 -13.85
CA ALA A 248 -12.43 -26.25 -14.39
C ALA A 248 -13.26 -27.40 -13.79
N ARG A 249 -12.61 -28.40 -13.19
CA ARG A 249 -13.23 -29.55 -12.51
C ARG A 249 -13.41 -29.32 -11.00
N LYS A 250 -13.24 -28.08 -10.52
CA LYS A 250 -13.27 -27.71 -9.09
C LYS A 250 -12.21 -28.40 -8.23
N GLN A 251 -11.10 -28.85 -8.82
CA GLN A 251 -9.97 -29.39 -8.07
C GLN A 251 -8.96 -28.28 -7.78
N LEU A 252 -8.31 -28.32 -6.63
CA LEU A 252 -7.22 -27.42 -6.31
C LEU A 252 -6.03 -27.68 -7.24
N ARG A 253 -5.46 -26.61 -7.77
CA ARG A 253 -4.24 -26.65 -8.60
C ARG A 253 -3.00 -27.05 -7.80
#